data_AF-A0A1E3JXR5-F1
#
_entry.id   AF-A0A1E3JXR5-F1
#
_cell.length_a   1.000
_cell.length_b   1.000
_cell.length_c   1.000
_cell.angle_alpha   90.00
_cell.angle_beta   90.00
_cell.angle_gamma   90.00
#
_symmetry.space_group_name_H-M   'P 1'
#
loop_
_entity.id
_entity.type
_entity.pdbx_description
1 polymer ?
#
loop_
_entity_poly.entity_id
_entity_poly.type
_entity_poly.pdbx_seq_one_letter_code
_entity_poly.pdbx_strand_id
1 'polypeptide(L)'
;MSDHDERTRLISQEASRVTERFMSTIDRNITASGLEAPTFPSRDSVVEKIADWVQTAIEAQVNEEHDENRTLENSLKDVDVRAKRIGISQSGEVLVWNAKVDGDGWSTVTKAALIEMPQAYVGVTFLD
;
A
#
# COMPACT_ATOMS: atom_id res chain seq x y z
N MET A 1 27.78 2.66 -9.95
CA MET A 1 26.67 2.71 -8.98
C MET A 1 27.19 2.13 -7.69
N SER A 2 26.89 2.76 -6.55
CA SER A 2 27.21 2.16 -5.26
C SER A 2 26.17 1.10 -4.89
N ASP A 3 26.55 0.12 -4.06
CA ASP A 3 25.62 -0.90 -3.54
C ASP A 3 24.43 -0.27 -2.81
N HIS A 4 24.62 0.92 -2.23
CA HIS A 4 23.57 1.71 -1.59
C HIS A 4 22.54 2.23 -2.60
N ASP A 5 23.00 2.76 -3.75
CA ASP A 5 22.10 3.26 -4.80
C ASP A 5 21.27 2.12 -5.40
N GLU A 6 21.88 0.95 -5.58
CA GLU A 6 21.19 -0.23 -6.09
C GLU A 6 20.12 -0.73 -5.12
N ARG A 7 20.46 -0.82 -3.83
CA ARG A 7 19.52 -1.20 -2.77
C ARG A 7 18.31 -0.28 -2.74
N THR A 8 18.52 1.04 -2.67
CA THR A 8 17.44 2.03 -2.64
C THR A 8 16.55 1.92 -3.88
N ARG A 9 17.15 1.72 -5.06
CA ARG A 9 16.40 1.52 -6.30
C ARG A 9 15.52 0.28 -6.26
N LEU A 10 16.03 -0.87 -5.79
CA LEU A 10 15.26 -2.11 -5.71
C LEU A 10 14.09 -2.01 -4.72
N ILE A 11 14.31 -1.38 -3.57
CA ILE A 11 13.25 -1.14 -2.59
C ILE A 11 12.15 -0.25 -3.19
N SER A 12 12.53 0.87 -3.84
CA SER A 12 11.58 1.79 -4.47
C SER A 12 10.76 1.12 -5.58
N GLN A 13 11.39 0.25 -6.38
CA GLN A 13 10.72 -0.55 -7.41
C GLN A 13 9.69 -1.51 -6.80
N GLU A 14 10.06 -2.22 -5.73
CA GLU A 14 9.13 -3.13 -5.05
C GLU A 14 7.97 -2.36 -4.40
N ALA A 15 8.25 -1.25 -3.73
CA ALA A 15 7.24 -0.41 -3.12
C ALA A 15 6.23 0.12 -4.15
N SER A 16 6.70 0.53 -5.33
CA SER A 16 5.84 0.95 -6.45
C SER A 16 4.95 -0.19 -6.93
N ARG A 17 5.53 -1.38 -7.16
CA ARG A 17 4.78 -2.58 -7.58
C ARG A 17 3.70 -2.98 -6.58
N VAL A 18 4.04 -3.00 -5.30
CA VAL A 18 3.12 -3.32 -4.20
C VAL A 18 2.00 -2.29 -4.13
N THR A 19 2.33 -1.01 -4.29
CA THR A 19 1.35 0.09 -4.28
C THR A 19 0.34 -0.02 -5.41
N GLU A 20 0.78 -0.30 -6.63
CA GLU A 20 -0.12 -0.50 -7.77
C GLU A 20 -1.09 -1.67 -7.53
N ARG A 21 -0.60 -2.79 -6.98
CA ARG A 21 -1.44 -3.92 -6.59
C ARG A 21 -2.45 -3.53 -5.50
N PHE A 22 -2.00 -2.76 -4.51
CA PHE A 22 -2.86 -2.33 -3.43
C PHE A 22 -3.95 -1.35 -3.89
N MET A 23 -3.63 -0.43 -4.82
CA MET A 23 -4.63 0.43 -5.46
C MET A 23 -5.68 -0.39 -6.21
N SER A 24 -5.27 -1.44 -6.94
CA SER A 24 -6.24 -2.36 -7.58
C SER A 24 -7.10 -3.09 -6.54
N THR A 25 -6.54 -3.42 -5.37
CA THR A 25 -7.29 -4.02 -4.26
C THR A 25 -8.33 -3.06 -3.69
N ILE A 26 -8.00 -1.78 -3.54
CA ILE A 26 -8.96 -0.73 -3.17
C ILE A 26 -10.09 -0.67 -4.21
N ASP A 27 -9.76 -0.54 -5.49
CA ASP A 27 -10.74 -0.44 -6.57
C ASP A 27 -11.71 -1.65 -6.57
N ARG A 28 -11.18 -2.86 -6.39
CA ARG A 28 -11.99 -4.11 -6.29
C ARG A 28 -12.89 -4.16 -5.06
N ASN A 29 -12.40 -3.72 -3.90
CA ASN A 29 -13.21 -3.73 -2.67
C ASN A 29 -14.38 -2.74 -2.75
N ILE A 30 -14.14 -1.56 -3.33
CA ILE A 30 -15.18 -0.56 -3.52
C ILE A 30 -16.22 -1.05 -4.55
N THR A 31 -15.76 -1.60 -5.67
CA THR A 31 -16.66 -2.15 -6.71
C THR A 31 -17.46 -3.36 -6.26
N ALA A 32 -16.89 -4.24 -5.44
CA ALA A 32 -17.62 -5.34 -4.80
C ALA A 32 -18.75 -4.85 -3.86
N SER A 33 -18.71 -3.59 -3.43
CA SER A 33 -19.76 -2.95 -2.62
C SER A 33 -20.85 -2.29 -3.46
N GLY A 34 -20.86 -2.46 -4.79
CA GLY A 34 -21.85 -1.89 -5.71
C GLY A 34 -21.61 -0.43 -6.10
N LEU A 35 -20.41 0.10 -5.81
CA LEU A 35 -19.99 1.45 -6.17
C LEU A 35 -19.05 1.41 -7.38
N GLU A 36 -18.90 2.51 -8.09
CA GLU A 36 -17.83 2.64 -9.08
C GLU A 36 -16.45 2.67 -8.41
N ALA A 37 -15.40 2.36 -9.17
CA ALA A 37 -14.03 2.50 -8.68
C ALA A 37 -13.75 3.96 -8.29
N PRO A 38 -13.09 4.19 -7.14
CA PRO A 38 -12.87 5.54 -6.63
C PRO A 38 -11.98 6.34 -7.57
N THR A 39 -12.47 7.52 -7.99
CA THR A 39 -11.67 8.49 -8.74
C THR A 39 -11.15 9.56 -7.80
N PHE A 40 -9.84 9.55 -7.56
CA PHE A 40 -9.16 10.55 -6.73
C PHE A 40 -8.82 11.80 -7.53
N PRO A 41 -9.08 13.02 -7.01
CA PRO A 41 -8.69 14.28 -7.64
C PRO A 41 -7.19 14.38 -7.94
N SER A 42 -6.36 13.77 -7.10
CA SER A 42 -4.93 13.55 -7.36
C SER A 42 -4.57 12.11 -7.04
N ARG A 43 -4.81 11.21 -8.00
CA ARG A 43 -4.44 9.78 -7.87
C ARG A 43 -2.94 9.63 -7.65
N ASP A 44 -2.12 10.44 -8.31
CA ASP A 44 -0.67 10.39 -8.18
C ASP A 44 -0.22 10.68 -6.74
N SER A 45 -0.80 11.69 -6.07
CA SER A 45 -0.49 11.97 -4.67
C SER A 45 -0.87 10.82 -3.74
N VAL A 46 -1.96 10.11 -4.04
CA VAL A 46 -2.39 8.93 -3.26
C VAL A 46 -1.41 7.77 -3.45
N VAL A 47 -1.04 7.50 -4.69
CA VAL A 47 -0.05 6.48 -5.04
C VAL A 47 1.28 6.79 -4.38
N GLU A 48 1.78 8.03 -4.47
CA GLU A 48 3.03 8.46 -3.86
C GLU A 48 3.01 8.26 -2.34
N LYS A 49 1.92 8.66 -1.66
CA LYS A 49 1.78 8.49 -0.21
C LYS A 49 1.79 7.02 0.23
N ILE A 50 1.14 6.14 -0.54
CA ILE A 50 1.16 4.69 -0.26
C ILE A 50 2.54 4.11 -0.54
N ALA A 51 3.17 4.50 -1.65
CA ALA A 51 4.49 4.04 -2.04
C ALA A 51 5.56 4.44 -1.01
N ASP A 52 5.54 5.69 -0.53
CA ASP A 52 6.43 6.17 0.53
C ASP A 52 6.27 5.36 1.82
N TRP A 53 5.01 5.07 2.20
CA TRP A 53 4.73 4.25 3.36
C TRP A 53 5.24 2.80 3.19
N VAL A 54 5.00 2.17 2.05
CA VAL A 54 5.49 0.81 1.76
C VAL A 54 7.01 0.78 1.73
N GLN A 55 7.64 1.75 1.08
CA GLN A 55 9.09 1.90 1.02
C GLN A 55 9.67 2.04 2.43
N THR A 56 9.12 2.92 3.27
CA THR A 56 9.55 3.08 4.67
C THR A 56 9.46 1.77 5.46
N ALA A 57 8.41 0.97 5.24
CA ALA A 57 8.25 -0.32 5.91
C ALA A 57 9.31 -1.34 5.48
N ILE A 58 9.59 -1.41 4.17
CA ILE A 58 10.64 -2.29 3.62
C ILE A 58 12.02 -1.82 4.10
N GLU A 59 12.30 -0.51 4.06
CA GLU A 59 13.58 0.04 4.52
C GLU A 59 13.83 -0.26 6.00
N ALA A 60 12.81 -0.11 6.85
CA ALA A 60 12.91 -0.47 8.26
C ALA A 60 13.26 -1.96 8.43
N GLN A 61 12.60 -2.83 7.66
CA GLN A 61 12.86 -4.27 7.69
C GLN A 61 14.29 -4.62 7.22
N VAL A 62 14.76 -4.02 6.12
CA VAL A 62 16.11 -4.29 5.60
C VAL A 62 17.18 -3.68 6.52
N ASN A 63 16.86 -2.61 7.26
CA ASN A 63 17.77 -1.98 8.23
C ASN A 63 17.74 -2.61 9.63
N GLU A 64 16.77 -3.48 9.95
CA GLU A 64 16.77 -4.19 11.22
C GLU A 64 17.96 -5.16 11.30
N GLU A 65 18.94 -4.83 12.15
CA GLU A 65 20.21 -5.56 12.36
C GLU A 65 20.05 -6.91 13.09
N HIS A 66 18.84 -7.44 13.22
CA HIS A 66 18.55 -8.56 14.13
C HIS A 66 18.68 -9.96 13.53
N ASP A 67 18.98 -10.09 12.24
CA ASP A 67 19.02 -11.41 11.59
C ASP A 67 20.18 -11.49 10.57
N GLU A 68 21.23 -12.23 10.93
CA GLU A 68 22.47 -12.41 10.14
C GLU A 68 22.22 -13.05 8.76
N ASN A 69 21.05 -13.67 8.56
CA ASN A 69 20.62 -14.28 7.30
C ASN A 69 19.68 -13.38 6.47
N ARG A 70 19.40 -12.15 6.93
CA ARG A 70 18.49 -11.24 6.24
C ARG A 70 19.20 -10.58 5.06
N THR A 71 18.90 -11.05 3.86
CA THR A 71 19.33 -10.42 2.61
C THR A 71 18.30 -9.43 2.11
N LEU A 72 18.72 -8.51 1.24
CA LEU A 72 17.79 -7.64 0.50
C LEU A 72 16.75 -8.48 -0.24
N GLU A 73 17.19 -9.54 -0.92
CA GLU A 73 16.30 -10.45 -1.66
C GLU A 73 15.21 -11.07 -0.76
N ASN A 74 15.59 -11.59 0.41
CA ASN A 74 14.63 -12.16 1.36
C ASN A 74 13.66 -11.10 1.89
N SER A 75 14.13 -9.87 2.09
CA SER A 75 13.30 -8.77 2.60
C SER A 75 12.25 -8.30 1.58
N LEU A 76 12.54 -8.43 0.29
CA LEU A 76 11.65 -8.07 -0.82
C LEU A 76 10.73 -9.22 -1.26
N LYS A 77 10.87 -10.40 -0.66
CA LYS A 77 10.09 -11.58 -1.04
C LYS A 77 8.67 -11.50 -0.48
N ASP A 78 7.71 -11.80 -1.35
CA ASP A 78 6.28 -11.87 -1.05
C ASP A 78 5.72 -10.60 -0.37
N VAL A 79 6.29 -9.44 -0.69
CA VAL A 79 5.83 -8.17 -0.12
C VAL A 79 4.44 -7.82 -0.63
N ASP A 80 3.52 -7.51 0.27
CA ASP A 80 2.16 -7.11 -0.05
C ASP A 80 1.58 -6.16 1.00
N VAL A 81 0.51 -5.45 0.64
CA VAL A 81 -0.26 -4.65 1.57
C VAL A 81 -1.60 -5.31 1.83
N ARG A 82 -1.89 -5.58 3.11
CA ARG A 82 -3.18 -6.09 3.56
C ARG A 82 -3.87 -5.07 4.45
N ALA A 83 -5.16 -4.88 4.22
CA ALA A 83 -6.02 -4.07 5.08
C ALA A 83 -7.09 -4.95 5.72
N LYS A 84 -7.45 -4.67 6.98
CA LYS A 84 -8.54 -5.39 7.65
C LYS A 84 -9.90 -5.02 7.04
N ARG A 85 -10.04 -3.77 6.59
CA ARG A 85 -11.24 -3.26 5.94
C ARG A 85 -10.86 -2.13 4.98
N ILE A 86 -11.58 -2.04 3.88
CA ILE A 86 -11.57 -0.92 2.94
C ILE A 86 -13.03 -0.49 2.72
N GLY A 87 -13.29 0.81 2.61
CA GLY A 87 -14.64 1.33 2.43
C GLY A 87 -14.66 2.82 2.14
N ILE A 88 -15.86 3.41 2.13
CA ILE A 88 -16.10 4.83 1.84
C ILE A 88 -16.73 5.53 3.05
N SER A 89 -16.27 6.73 3.40
CA SER A 89 -16.89 7.60 4.41
C SER A 89 -18.21 8.20 3.91
N GLN A 90 -19.05 8.74 4.80
CA GLN A 90 -20.27 9.44 4.36
C GLN A 90 -19.97 10.65 3.44
N SER A 91 -18.76 11.22 3.56
CA SER A 91 -18.28 12.35 2.77
C SER A 91 -17.60 11.92 1.45
N GLY A 92 -17.50 10.61 1.17
CA GLY A 92 -16.88 10.09 -0.05
C GLY A 92 -15.38 9.81 0.03
N GLU A 93 -14.78 9.78 1.21
CA GLU A 93 -13.35 9.46 1.37
C GLU A 93 -13.12 7.96 1.36
N VAL A 94 -12.06 7.49 0.70
CA VAL A 94 -11.64 6.09 0.83
C VAL A 94 -10.94 5.91 2.17
N LEU A 95 -11.46 4.97 2.95
CA LEU A 95 -10.98 4.64 4.28
C LEU A 95 -10.33 3.25 4.26
N VAL A 96 -9.07 3.17 4.67
CA VAL A 96 -8.31 1.92 4.78
C VAL A 96 -7.96 1.66 6.24
N TRP A 97 -8.56 0.64 6.85
CA TRP A 97 -8.37 0.35 8.28
C TRP A 97 -7.36 -0.76 8.53
N ASN A 98 -6.47 -0.51 9.50
CA ASN A 98 -5.44 -1.43 9.97
C ASN A 98 -4.63 -2.04 8.81
N ALA A 99 -4.13 -1.17 7.93
CA ALA A 99 -3.25 -1.59 6.86
C ALA A 99 -1.91 -2.07 7.43
N LYS A 100 -1.33 -3.08 6.79
CA LYS A 100 -0.02 -3.64 7.12
C LYS A 100 0.74 -3.90 5.83
N VAL A 101 2.04 -3.67 5.87
CA VAL A 101 2.97 -4.19 4.87
C VAL A 101 3.48 -5.51 5.42
N ASP A 102 3.27 -6.59 4.69
CA ASP A 102 3.75 -7.92 5.03
C ASP A 102 4.80 -8.34 4.00
N GLY A 103 5.76 -9.15 4.42
CA GLY A 103 6.66 -9.89 3.52
C GLY A 103 7.00 -11.25 4.12
N ASP A 104 7.86 -12.02 3.46
CA ASP A 104 8.22 -13.37 3.92
C ASP A 104 8.86 -13.33 5.32
N GLY A 105 8.10 -13.77 6.33
CA GLY A 105 8.53 -13.80 7.73
C GLY A 105 8.46 -12.46 8.48
N TRP A 106 7.88 -11.39 7.93
CA TRP A 106 7.79 -10.08 8.61
C TRP A 106 6.48 -9.33 8.33
N SER A 107 6.14 -8.40 9.23
CA SER A 107 4.95 -7.56 9.13
C SER A 107 5.16 -6.24 9.83
N THR A 108 4.93 -5.13 9.12
CA THR A 108 4.99 -3.77 9.64
C THR A 108 3.60 -3.16 9.60
N VAL A 109 3.05 -2.87 10.79
CA VAL A 109 1.73 -2.25 10.94
C VAL A 109 1.85 -0.74 10.73
N THR A 110 0.87 -0.13 10.06
CA THR A 110 0.75 1.34 10.06
C THR A 110 0.67 1.86 11.50
N LYS A 111 1.43 2.91 11.82
CA LYS A 111 1.25 3.61 13.10
C LYS A 111 -0.17 4.17 13.24
N ALA A 112 -0.81 4.53 12.13
CA ALA A 112 -2.19 4.97 12.08
C ALA A 112 -3.14 3.78 11.90
N ALA A 113 -4.18 3.68 12.74
CA ALA A 113 -5.22 2.66 12.60
C ALA A 113 -6.11 2.85 11.35
N LEU A 114 -5.99 4.01 10.70
CA LEU A 114 -6.75 4.42 9.53
C LEU A 114 -5.82 5.23 8.59
N ILE A 115 -5.78 4.86 7.31
CA ILE A 115 -5.27 5.72 6.25
C ILE A 115 -6.49 6.39 5.61
N GLU A 116 -6.63 7.69 5.83
CA GLU A 116 -7.59 8.53 5.09
C GLU A 116 -6.95 8.92 3.77
N MET A 117 -7.62 8.55 2.69
CA MET A 117 -7.33 9.03 1.35
C MET A 117 -8.16 10.27 1.07
N PRO A 118 -7.68 11.20 0.23
CA PRO A 118 -8.47 12.35 -0.20
C PRO A 118 -9.82 11.89 -0.77
N GLN A 119 -10.81 12.79 -0.69
CA GLN A 119 -12.16 12.54 -1.18
C GLN A 119 -12.12 11.96 -2.60
N ALA A 120 -12.76 10.82 -2.78
CA ALA A 120 -12.89 10.19 -4.08
C ALA A 120 -14.32 10.40 -4.60
N TYR A 121 -14.44 10.57 -5.91
CA TYR A 121 -15.74 10.43 -6.57
C TYR A 121 -16.03 8.94 -6.73
N VAL A 122 -17.18 8.50 -6.22
CA VAL A 122 -17.72 7.15 -6.39
C VAL A 122 -19.14 7.28 -6.94
N GLY A 123 -19.35 6.85 -8.18
CA GLY A 123 -20.69 6.70 -8.75
C GLY A 123 -21.42 5.48 -8.18
N VAL A 124 -22.74 5.43 -8.35
CA VAL A 124 -23.56 4.26 -8.02
C VAL A 124 -23.74 3.43 -9.29
N THR A 125 -23.33 2.17 -9.28
CA THR A 125 -23.65 1.25 -10.39
C THR A 125 -25.04 0.67 -10.17
N PHE A 126 -25.99 1.04 -11.03
CA PHE A 126 -27.25 0.31 -11.15
C PHE A 126 -26.99 -0.91 -12.04
N LEU A 127 -27.08 -2.11 -11.46
CA LEU A 127 -27.19 -3.32 -12.25
C LEU A 127 -28.66 -3.44 -12.65
N ASP A 128 -28.97 -3.11 -13.91
CA ASP A 128 -30.26 -3.41 -14.54
C ASP A 128 -30.54 -4.93 -14.58
#